data_AF-A0A091VVD7-F1
#
_entry.id   AF-A0A091VVD7-F1
#
_cell.length_a   1.000
_cell.length_b   1.000
_cell.length_c   1.000
_cell.angle_alpha   90.00
_cell.angle_beta   90.00
_cell.angle_gamma   90.00
#
_symmetry.space_group_name_H-M   'P 1'
#
loop_
_entity.id
_entity.type
_entity.pdbx_description
1 polymer ?
#
loop_
_entity_poly.entity_id
_entity_poly.type
_entity_poly.pdbx_seq_one_letter_code
_entity_poly.pdbx_strand_id
1 'polypeptide(L)'
;AYKEKMKELSLLSLICSCFHTQPHPNTIYQYGDMEVKQLDKRASGQSFEVILKSPSDLSPESPILSSPPKKKDLSLEELQRRLEAAEERRKTQEAQVLKQLAEKREHEREVLHKALEENNNFSRLAEEKLNYKMELSRENREAHLAALRERFREK
;
A
#
# COMPACT_ATOMS: atom_id res chain seq x y z
N ALA A 1 -57.25 -8.04 -48.08
CA ALA A 1 -57.68 -8.65 -49.36
C ALA A 1 -56.56 -9.47 -50.04
N TYR A 2 -55.45 -8.87 -50.48
CA TYR A 2 -54.36 -9.59 -51.17
C TYR A 2 -53.65 -10.67 -50.31
N LYS A 3 -53.35 -10.34 -49.04
CA LYS A 3 -52.72 -11.26 -48.08
C LYS A 3 -53.58 -12.51 -47.77
N GLU A 4 -54.90 -12.37 -47.78
CA GLU A 4 -55.87 -13.46 -47.57
C GLU A 4 -55.90 -14.39 -48.78
N LYS A 5 -55.96 -13.82 -49.98
CA LYS A 5 -55.91 -14.57 -51.25
C LYS A 5 -54.60 -15.34 -51.43
N MET A 6 -53.49 -14.81 -50.93
CA MET A 6 -52.18 -15.48 -50.97
C MET A 6 -52.05 -16.65 -49.98
N LYS A 7 -52.87 -16.71 -48.93
CA LYS A 7 -52.92 -17.85 -48.01
C LYS A 7 -53.63 -19.06 -48.62
N GLU A 8 -54.63 -18.82 -49.48
CA GLU A 8 -55.46 -19.87 -50.10
C GLU A 8 -54.79 -20.58 -51.28
N LEU A 9 -53.74 -19.99 -51.87
CA LEU A 9 -53.22 -20.42 -53.18
C LEU A 9 -51.84 -21.10 -53.17
N SER A 10 -51.24 -21.42 -52.03
CA SER A 10 -49.91 -22.03 -52.08
C SER A 10 -49.47 -22.68 -50.77
N LEU A 11 -48.68 -23.76 -50.91
CA LEU A 11 -47.84 -24.32 -49.85
C LEU A 11 -46.92 -23.26 -49.21
N LEU A 12 -46.73 -22.07 -49.83
CA LEU A 12 -46.06 -20.93 -49.21
C LEU A 12 -46.66 -20.51 -47.86
N SER A 13 -47.96 -20.71 -47.62
CA SER A 13 -48.56 -20.45 -46.31
C SER A 13 -48.00 -21.39 -45.23
N LEU A 14 -47.61 -22.61 -45.62
CA LEU A 14 -46.97 -23.60 -44.75
C LEU A 14 -45.48 -23.33 -44.54
N ILE A 15 -44.83 -22.61 -45.46
CA ILE A 15 -43.36 -22.41 -45.49
C ILE A 15 -42.95 -21.04 -44.89
N CYS A 16 -43.78 -19.99 -44.98
CA CYS A 16 -43.47 -18.65 -44.44
C CYS A 16 -44.29 -18.38 -43.16
N SER A 17 -43.62 -18.42 -42.00
CA SER A 17 -44.17 -18.06 -40.67
C SER A 17 -44.74 -16.63 -40.61
N CYS A 18 -44.33 -15.79 -41.55
CA CYS A 18 -44.77 -14.42 -41.84
C CYS A 18 -46.30 -14.25 -42.04
N PHE A 19 -46.97 -15.30 -42.54
CA PHE A 19 -48.40 -15.28 -42.83
C PHE A 19 -49.25 -15.91 -41.70
N HIS A 20 -48.62 -16.68 -40.81
CA HIS A 20 -49.23 -17.30 -39.65
C HIS A 20 -48.75 -16.61 -38.37
N THR A 21 -49.16 -15.35 -38.18
CA THR A 21 -49.03 -14.65 -36.89
C THR A 21 -50.18 -15.05 -35.96
N GLN A 22 -50.35 -16.35 -35.72
CA GLN A 22 -51.10 -16.82 -34.56
C GLN A 22 -50.07 -16.98 -33.44
N PRO A 23 -50.06 -16.10 -32.42
CA PRO A 23 -49.26 -16.38 -31.24
C PRO A 23 -49.92 -17.56 -30.54
N HIS A 24 -49.35 -18.76 -30.68
CA HIS A 24 -49.78 -19.89 -29.86
C HIS A 24 -49.52 -19.52 -28.39
N PRO A 25 -50.56 -19.47 -27.55
CA PRO A 25 -50.38 -19.18 -26.14
C PRO A 25 -49.70 -20.41 -25.52
N ASN A 26 -48.52 -20.19 -24.95
CA ASN A 26 -47.83 -21.13 -24.05
C ASN A 26 -47.52 -22.52 -24.62
N THR A 27 -46.76 -22.60 -25.71
CA THR A 27 -46.22 -23.87 -26.20
C THR A 27 -44.79 -24.08 -25.69
N ILE A 28 -44.65 -24.94 -24.68
CA ILE A 28 -43.43 -25.72 -24.48
C ILE A 28 -43.31 -26.62 -25.70
N TYR A 29 -42.26 -26.44 -26.50
CA TYR A 29 -41.98 -27.33 -27.63
C TYR A 29 -41.02 -28.42 -27.14
N GLN A 30 -41.49 -29.67 -27.09
CA GLN A 30 -40.64 -30.83 -26.83
C GLN A 30 -40.29 -31.51 -28.16
N TYR A 31 -39.00 -31.52 -28.49
CA TYR A 31 -38.44 -32.21 -29.64
C TYR A 31 -37.43 -33.24 -29.14
N GLY A 32 -37.85 -34.49 -28.96
CA GLY A 32 -37.01 -35.54 -28.38
C GLY A 32 -36.50 -35.13 -26.98
N ASP A 33 -35.18 -35.20 -26.77
CA ASP A 33 -34.51 -34.81 -25.52
C ASP A 33 -34.38 -33.27 -25.34
N MET A 34 -34.87 -32.46 -26.27
CA MET A 34 -34.76 -31.00 -26.22
C MET A 34 -36.09 -30.34 -25.84
N GLU A 35 -36.08 -29.60 -24.74
CA GLU A 35 -37.19 -28.75 -24.27
C GLU A 35 -36.86 -27.27 -24.48
N VAL A 36 -37.75 -26.53 -25.14
CA VAL A 36 -37.60 -25.08 -25.34
C VAL A 36 -38.68 -24.33 -24.56
N LYS A 37 -38.26 -23.54 -23.58
CA LYS A 37 -39.12 -22.68 -22.76
C LYS A 37 -38.99 -21.23 -23.20
N GLN A 38 -40.05 -20.66 -23.75
CA GLN A 38 -40.03 -19.24 -24.13
C GLN A 38 -39.98 -18.35 -22.88
N LEU A 39 -39.12 -17.32 -22.92
CA LEU A 39 -38.98 -16.35 -21.83
C LEU A 39 -39.70 -15.05 -22.19
N ASP A 40 -39.08 -14.21 -23.03
CA ASP A 40 -39.61 -12.89 -23.39
C ASP A 40 -39.67 -12.72 -24.91
N LYS A 41 -40.69 -12.00 -25.39
CA LYS A 41 -40.75 -11.50 -26.77
C LYS A 41 -40.94 -10.00 -26.76
N ARG A 42 -40.04 -9.28 -27.43
CA ARG A 42 -40.04 -7.82 -27.55
C ARG A 42 -39.89 -7.44 -29.02
N ALA A 43 -40.13 -6.16 -29.35
CA ALA A 43 -39.97 -5.67 -30.72
C ALA A 43 -38.53 -5.89 -31.26
N SER A 44 -37.53 -5.90 -30.39
CA SER A 44 -36.12 -6.14 -30.72
C SER A 44 -35.74 -7.61 -30.90
N GLY A 45 -36.61 -8.56 -30.55
CA GLY A 45 -36.29 -9.99 -30.65
C GLY A 45 -37.03 -10.87 -29.65
N GLN A 46 -36.62 -12.14 -29.59
CA GLN A 46 -37.23 -13.16 -28.74
C GLN A 46 -36.15 -13.89 -27.97
N SER A 47 -36.41 -14.22 -26.70
CA SER A 47 -35.54 -15.02 -25.84
C SER A 47 -36.26 -16.29 -25.39
N PHE A 48 -35.47 -17.35 -25.23
CA PHE A 48 -35.93 -18.66 -24.80
C PHE A 48 -34.79 -19.40 -24.10
N GLU A 49 -35.16 -20.29 -23.21
CA GLU A 49 -34.28 -21.24 -22.54
C GLU A 49 -34.39 -22.58 -23.26
N VAL A 50 -33.24 -23.19 -23.59
CA VAL A 50 -33.17 -24.52 -24.21
C VAL A 50 -32.55 -25.48 -23.20
N ILE A 51 -33.30 -26.51 -22.85
CA ILE A 51 -32.91 -27.56 -21.91
C ILE A 51 -32.72 -28.84 -22.73
N LEU A 52 -31.47 -29.31 -22.82
CA LEU A 52 -31.12 -30.53 -23.57
C LEU A 52 -31.16 -31.80 -22.71
N LYS A 53 -31.09 -31.65 -21.38
CA LYS A 53 -31.24 -32.71 -20.37
C LYS A 53 -31.75 -32.06 -19.09
N SER A 54 -32.61 -32.76 -18.36
CA SER A 54 -33.07 -32.22 -17.09
C SER A 54 -31.90 -32.16 -16.09
N PRO A 55 -31.87 -31.19 -15.17
CA PRO A 55 -30.86 -31.16 -14.10
C PRO A 55 -30.81 -32.47 -13.28
N SER A 56 -31.92 -33.20 -13.25
CA SER A 56 -32.06 -34.50 -12.58
C SER A 56 -31.33 -35.65 -13.30
N ASP A 57 -31.03 -35.51 -14.60
CA ASP A 57 -30.29 -36.51 -15.39
C ASP A 57 -28.77 -36.34 -15.30
N LEU A 58 -28.31 -35.27 -14.64
CA LEU A 58 -26.92 -35.09 -14.27
C LEU A 58 -26.68 -35.89 -12.98
N SER A 59 -25.71 -36.81 -13.01
CA SER A 59 -25.25 -37.55 -11.82
C SER A 59 -25.08 -36.58 -10.64
N PRO A 60 -25.52 -36.94 -9.41
CA PRO A 60 -25.44 -36.08 -8.22
C PRO A 60 -24.00 -35.70 -7.80
N GLU A 61 -22.99 -36.17 -8.53
CA GLU A 61 -21.57 -35.98 -8.28
C GLU A 61 -20.95 -34.69 -8.84
N SER A 62 -21.70 -33.81 -9.50
CA SER A 62 -21.16 -32.47 -9.73
C SER A 62 -20.99 -31.79 -8.37
N PRO A 63 -19.76 -31.50 -7.89
CA PRO A 63 -19.59 -30.84 -6.61
C PRO A 63 -20.28 -29.50 -6.74
N ILE A 64 -21.36 -29.32 -5.98
CA ILE A 64 -21.95 -28.01 -5.75
C ILE A 64 -20.80 -27.18 -5.19
N LEU A 65 -20.15 -26.39 -6.05
CA LEU A 65 -19.21 -25.39 -5.60
C LEU A 65 -20.05 -24.43 -4.78
N SER A 66 -20.08 -24.66 -3.47
CA SER A 66 -20.70 -23.74 -2.53
C SER A 66 -20.09 -22.40 -2.84
N SER A 67 -20.89 -21.49 -3.40
CA SER A 67 -20.48 -20.12 -3.62
C SER A 67 -19.78 -19.64 -2.34
N PRO A 68 -18.60 -19.00 -2.41
CA PRO A 68 -17.93 -18.51 -1.23
C PRO A 68 -18.95 -17.79 -0.35
N PRO A 69 -18.99 -18.06 0.97
CA PRO A 69 -19.99 -17.44 1.84
C PRO A 69 -19.97 -15.95 1.56
N LYS A 70 -21.14 -15.40 1.18
CA LYS A 70 -21.28 -13.97 0.88
C LYS A 70 -20.66 -13.22 2.06
N LYS A 71 -19.46 -12.68 1.86
CA LYS A 71 -18.77 -11.93 2.92
C LYS A 71 -19.72 -10.79 3.27
N LYS A 72 -19.99 -10.59 4.56
CA LYS A 72 -20.66 -9.36 5.00
C LYS A 72 -19.91 -8.19 4.37
N ASP A 73 -20.63 -7.32 3.69
CA ASP A 73 -20.06 -6.09 3.16
C ASP A 73 -19.43 -5.34 4.33
N LEU A 74 -18.13 -5.08 4.23
CA LEU A 74 -17.41 -4.32 5.25
C LEU A 74 -18.05 -2.94 5.37
N SER A 75 -18.33 -2.50 6.60
CA SER A 75 -18.91 -1.18 6.80
C SER A 75 -17.88 -0.08 6.44
N LEU A 76 -18.36 1.10 6.07
CA LEU A 76 -17.48 2.25 5.79
C LEU A 76 -16.54 2.55 6.96
N GLU A 77 -17.04 2.43 8.19
CA GLU A 77 -16.29 2.69 9.41
C GLU A 77 -15.18 1.64 9.64
N GLU A 78 -15.44 0.36 9.35
CA GLU A 78 -14.41 -0.68 9.41
C GLU A 78 -13.32 -0.47 8.35
N LEU A 79 -13.70 0.01 7.17
CA LEU A 79 -12.74 0.34 6.12
C LEU A 79 -11.86 1.53 6.52
N GLN A 80 -12.46 2.59 7.07
CA GLN A 80 -11.76 3.76 7.60
C GLN A 80 -10.78 3.39 8.70
N ARG A 81 -11.20 2.59 9.70
CA ARG A 81 -10.30 2.11 10.75
C ARG A 81 -9.09 1.36 10.21
N ARG A 82 -9.26 0.55 9.15
CA ARG A 82 -8.13 -0.18 8.54
C ARG A 82 -7.17 0.77 7.83
N LEU A 83 -7.68 1.80 7.17
CA LEU A 83 -6.87 2.83 6.51
C LEU A 83 -6.10 3.67 7.54
N GLU A 84 -6.77 4.12 8.59
CA GLU A 84 -6.16 4.87 9.70
C GLU A 84 -5.07 4.03 10.39
N ALA A 85 -5.33 2.75 10.67
CA ALA A 85 -4.32 1.87 11.26
C ALA A 85 -3.09 1.69 10.34
N ALA A 86 -3.27 1.69 9.02
CA ALA A 86 -2.15 1.65 8.08
C ALA A 86 -1.36 2.97 8.05
N GLU A 87 -2.06 4.10 8.14
CA GLU A 87 -1.45 5.41 8.25
C GLU A 87 -0.65 5.56 9.56
N GLU A 88 -1.19 5.14 10.70
CA GLU A 88 -0.48 5.21 11.98
C GLU A 88 0.77 4.33 12.00
N ARG A 89 0.75 3.15 11.35
CA ARG A 89 1.97 2.34 11.16
C ARG A 89 3.01 3.08 10.33
N ARG A 90 2.60 3.74 9.24
CA ARG A 90 3.48 4.56 8.40
C ARG A 90 4.11 5.70 9.20
N LYS A 91 3.29 6.48 9.93
CA LYS A 91 3.75 7.59 10.77
C LYS A 91 4.70 7.13 11.87
N THR A 92 4.40 6.00 12.51
CA THR A 92 5.26 5.43 13.56
C THR A 92 6.64 5.06 13.01
N GLN A 93 6.68 4.43 11.84
CA GLN A 93 7.94 4.06 11.19
C GLN A 93 8.73 5.31 10.77
N GLU A 94 8.05 6.31 10.21
CA GLU A 94 8.65 7.60 9.86
C GLU A 94 9.21 8.32 11.10
N ALA A 95 8.45 8.39 12.19
CA ALA A 95 8.88 8.99 13.45
C ALA A 95 10.11 8.27 14.03
N GLN A 96 10.18 6.94 13.94
CA GLN A 96 11.34 6.17 14.37
C GLN A 96 12.59 6.52 13.54
N VAL A 97 12.44 6.64 12.21
CA VAL A 97 13.55 7.03 11.33
C VAL A 97 14.00 8.46 11.64
N LEU A 98 13.06 9.40 11.82
CA LEU A 98 13.37 10.78 12.17
C LEU A 98 14.09 10.87 13.53
N LYS A 99 13.67 10.08 14.52
CA LYS A 99 14.35 9.99 15.82
C LYS A 99 15.81 9.56 15.66
N GLN A 100 16.07 8.49 14.92
CA GLN A 100 17.44 8.00 14.68
C GLN A 100 18.29 9.03 13.92
N LEU A 101 17.69 9.77 12.98
CA LEU A 101 18.39 10.85 12.28
C LEU A 101 18.71 12.01 13.23
N ALA A 102 17.78 12.39 14.11
CA ALA A 102 18.00 13.43 15.11
C ALA A 102 19.13 13.06 16.08
N GLU A 103 19.15 11.82 16.57
CA GLU A 103 20.22 11.28 17.43
C GLU A 103 21.59 11.34 16.72
N LYS A 104 21.66 10.97 15.44
CA LYS A 104 22.91 11.08 14.65
C LYS A 104 23.36 12.53 14.48
N ARG A 105 22.43 13.45 14.22
CA ARG A 105 22.74 14.89 14.10
C ARG A 105 23.22 15.48 15.42
N GLU A 106 22.67 15.02 16.55
CA GLU A 106 23.14 15.40 17.88
C GLU A 106 24.56 14.91 18.13
N HIS A 107 24.82 13.63 17.85
CA HIS A 107 26.15 13.06 17.99
C HIS A 107 27.19 13.80 17.14
N GLU A 108 26.87 14.17 15.90
CA GLU A 108 27.77 14.97 15.05
C GLU A 108 28.11 16.33 15.68
N ARG A 109 27.12 17.00 16.31
CA ARG A 109 27.37 18.26 17.03
C ARG A 109 28.25 18.05 18.25
N GLU A 110 28.01 17.01 19.03
CA GLU A 110 28.81 16.66 20.20
C GLU A 110 30.27 16.39 19.83
N VAL A 111 30.52 15.65 18.75
CA VAL A 111 31.87 15.35 18.27
C VAL A 111 32.60 16.63 17.87
N LEU A 112 31.95 17.53 17.13
CA LEU A 112 32.54 18.81 16.74
C LEU A 112 32.82 19.70 17.95
N HIS A 113 31.88 19.77 18.89
CA HIS A 113 32.06 20.52 20.12
C HIS A 113 33.24 19.99 20.93
N LYS A 114 33.32 18.68 21.12
CA LYS A 114 34.40 18.03 21.86
C LYS A 114 35.76 18.26 21.19
N ALA A 115 35.85 18.20 19.87
CA ALA A 115 37.08 18.49 19.15
C ALA A 115 37.56 19.94 19.40
N LEU A 116 36.64 20.90 19.43
CA LEU A 116 36.95 22.29 19.77
C LEU A 116 37.39 22.44 21.22
N GLU A 117 36.69 21.80 22.15
CA GLU A 117 37.03 21.81 23.58
C GLU A 117 38.43 21.22 23.84
N GLU A 118 38.73 20.07 23.26
CA GLU A 118 40.03 19.42 23.40
C GLU A 118 41.15 20.29 22.82
N ASN A 119 40.94 20.92 21.66
CA ASN A 119 41.90 21.85 21.08
C ASN A 119 42.15 23.06 21.99
N ASN A 120 41.09 23.68 22.51
CA ASN A 120 41.20 24.81 23.43
C ASN A 120 41.90 24.42 24.73
N ASN A 121 41.59 23.23 25.25
CA ASN A 121 42.22 22.72 26.47
C ASN A 121 43.72 22.46 26.27
N PHE A 122 44.11 21.92 25.10
CA PHE A 122 45.51 21.74 24.76
C PHE A 122 46.26 23.07 24.70
N SER A 123 45.70 24.07 24.00
CA SER A 123 46.29 25.42 23.94
C SER A 123 46.47 26.03 25.33
N ARG A 124 45.44 25.96 26.17
CA ARG A 124 45.48 26.49 27.55
C ARG A 124 46.54 25.80 28.40
N LEU A 125 46.59 24.46 28.37
CA LEU A 125 47.57 23.70 29.15
C LEU A 125 49.01 23.98 28.68
N ALA A 126 49.21 24.13 27.37
CA ALA A 126 50.50 24.48 26.81
C ALA A 126 50.96 25.88 27.25
N GLU A 127 50.04 26.85 27.25
CA GLU A 127 50.28 28.22 27.73
C GLU A 127 50.61 28.25 29.23
N GLU A 128 49.79 27.61 30.07
CA GLU A 128 50.01 27.51 31.52
C GLU A 128 51.41 26.91 31.82
N LYS A 129 51.77 25.84 31.10
CA LYS A 129 53.07 25.17 31.25
C LYS A 129 54.25 26.06 30.80
N LEU A 130 54.07 26.83 29.73
CA LEU A 130 55.09 27.77 29.27
C LEU A 130 55.29 28.88 30.30
N ASN A 131 54.21 29.49 30.78
CA ASN A 131 54.25 30.57 31.77
C ASN A 131 54.96 30.09 33.05
N TYR A 132 54.59 28.92 33.56
CA TYR A 132 55.25 28.31 34.71
C TYR A 132 56.77 28.14 34.51
N LYS A 133 57.18 27.63 33.34
CA LYS A 133 58.62 27.46 33.03
C LYS A 133 59.36 28.79 32.93
N MET A 134 58.72 29.83 32.39
CA MET A 134 59.30 31.16 32.28
C MET A 134 59.48 31.80 33.67
N GLU A 135 58.50 31.67 34.55
CA GLU A 135 58.59 32.14 35.94
C GLU A 135 59.70 31.41 36.71
N LEU A 136 59.74 30.08 36.64
CA LEU A 136 60.78 29.29 37.29
C LEU A 136 62.18 29.65 36.76
N SER A 137 62.32 29.86 35.45
CA SER A 137 63.59 30.30 34.85
C SER A 137 64.01 31.69 35.35
N ARG A 138 63.05 32.62 35.47
CA ARG A 138 63.27 33.96 36.01
C ARG A 138 63.75 33.89 37.47
N GLU A 139 63.04 33.16 38.33
CA GLU A 139 63.38 32.99 39.74
C GLU A 139 64.77 32.36 39.92
N ASN A 140 65.08 31.31 39.15
CA ASN A 140 66.41 30.68 39.18
C ASN A 140 67.52 31.66 38.79
N ARG A 141 67.28 32.47 37.75
CA ARG A 141 68.24 33.49 37.31
C ARG A 141 68.43 34.56 38.37
N GLU A 142 67.36 35.03 39.01
CA GLU A 142 67.41 36.01 40.08
C GLU A 142 68.14 35.47 41.32
N ALA A 143 67.86 34.23 41.73
CA ALA A 143 68.55 33.56 42.82
C ALA A 143 70.05 33.42 42.54
N HIS A 144 70.43 33.04 41.32
CA HIS A 144 71.83 32.93 40.92
C HIS A 144 72.55 34.29 40.97
N LEU A 145 71.92 35.35 40.46
CA LEU A 145 72.47 36.71 40.51
C LEU A 145 72.57 37.24 41.94
N ALA A 146 71.58 36.96 42.79
CA ALA A 146 71.61 37.32 44.21
C ALA A 146 72.76 36.59 44.94
N ALA A 147 72.90 35.28 44.76
CA ALA A 147 73.99 34.49 45.33
C ALA A 147 75.38 34.96 44.85
N LEU A 148 75.48 35.46 43.61
CA LEU A 148 76.72 36.06 43.12
C LEU A 148 77.02 37.39 43.83
N ARG A 149 76.01 38.25 44.02
CA ARG A 149 76.16 39.53 44.71
C ARG A 149 76.56 39.38 46.17
N GLU A 150 75.96 38.44 46.90
CA GLU A 150 76.32 38.20 48.31
C GLU A 150 77.76 37.70 48.45
N ARG A 151 78.20 36.75 47.61
CA ARG A 151 79.60 36.28 47.59
C ARG A 151 80.64 37.37 47.32
N PHE A 152 80.26 38.43 46.61
CA PHE A 152 81.12 39.59 46.40
C PHE A 152 81.12 40.57 47.58
N ARG A 153 80.07 40.61 48.41
CA ARG A 153 80.02 41.44 49.62
C ARG A 153 80.78 40.82 50.80
N GLU A 154 80.86 39.49 50.83
CA GLU A 154 81.59 38.73 51.85
C GLU A 154 83.13 38.73 51.63
N LYS A 155 83.60 39.32 50.54
CA LYS A 155 85.02 39.55 50.23
C LYS A 155 85.40 41.00 50.44
#